data_AF-A0A6P4Y6U5-F1
#
_entry.id   AF-A0A6P4Y6U5-F1
#
_cell.length_a   1.000
_cell.length_b   1.000
_cell.length_c   1.000
_cell.angle_alpha   90.00
_cell.angle_beta   90.00
_cell.angle_gamma   90.00
#
_symmetry.space_group_name_H-M   'P 1'
#
loop_
_entity.id
_entity.type
_entity.pdbx_description
1 polymer ?
#
loop_
_entity_poly.entity_id
_entity_poly.type
_entity_poly.pdbx_seq_one_letter_code
_entity_poly.pdbx_strand_id
1 'polypeptide(L)'
;MLFAKLFLLIVLVAVADCRPPKKDKKCPKDQPRVECFADPCEVTTCPATPDATCVSNYCGGCHANFFNSDGEPACCGGQGQPCDTGHPIAYEDDCTCEGGLLCYPNEDDFTTGTCQTQEWVDANGGMPPLPIG
;
A
#
# COMPACT_ATOMS: atom_id res chain seq x y z
N MET A 1 23.02 -40.74 -20.32
CA MET A 1 23.14 -40.13 -18.98
C MET A 1 23.72 -38.71 -18.99
N LEU A 2 24.52 -38.32 -20.00
CA LEU A 2 25.07 -36.95 -20.13
C LEU A 2 24.00 -35.89 -20.51
N PHE A 3 23.07 -36.25 -21.41
CA PHE A 3 21.97 -35.36 -21.82
C PHE A 3 21.01 -35.00 -20.68
N ALA A 4 20.72 -35.94 -19.77
CA ALA A 4 19.87 -35.68 -18.60
C ALA A 4 20.52 -34.69 -17.62
N LYS A 5 21.85 -34.75 -17.46
CA LYS A 5 22.59 -33.79 -16.62
C LYS A 5 22.64 -32.39 -17.25
N LEU A 6 22.72 -32.30 -18.58
CA LEU A 6 22.72 -31.03 -19.30
C LEU A 6 21.35 -30.34 -19.24
N PHE A 7 20.26 -31.08 -19.42
CA PHE A 7 18.90 -30.54 -19.25
C PHE A 7 18.64 -30.07 -17.82
N LEU A 8 19.07 -30.85 -16.82
CA LEU A 8 18.87 -30.50 -15.41
C LEU A 8 19.68 -29.26 -14.99
N LEU A 9 20.89 -29.08 -15.53
CA LEU A 9 21.68 -27.86 -15.36
C LEU A 9 21.02 -26.64 -16.02
N ILE A 10 20.48 -26.79 -17.24
CA ILE A 10 19.80 -25.69 -17.95
C ILE A 10 18.53 -25.25 -17.18
N VAL A 11 17.76 -26.19 -16.65
CA VAL A 11 16.56 -25.90 -15.84
C VAL A 11 16.95 -25.21 -14.52
N LEU A 12 18.03 -25.64 -13.86
CA LEU A 12 18.49 -25.00 -12.62
C LEU A 12 18.99 -23.56 -12.82
N VAL A 13 19.65 -23.28 -13.95
CA VAL A 13 20.11 -21.91 -14.27
C VAL A 13 18.93 -21.00 -14.64
N ALA A 14 17.91 -21.51 -15.33
CA ALA A 14 16.74 -20.70 -15.70
C ALA A 14 15.82 -20.33 -14.52
N VAL A 15 15.80 -21.14 -13.45
CA VAL A 15 14.95 -20.88 -12.26
C VAL A 15 15.64 -19.93 -11.25
N ALA A 16 16.97 -19.76 -11.33
CA ALA A 16 17.74 -19.01 -10.34
C ALA A 16 17.62 -17.47 -10.43
N ASP A 17 17.10 -16.92 -11.54
CA ASP A 17 17.10 -15.47 -11.79
C ASP A 17 15.70 -14.84 -11.98
N CYS A 18 14.64 -15.46 -11.46
CA CYS A 18 13.31 -14.83 -11.41
C CYS A 18 13.16 -13.79 -10.27
N ARG A 19 14.24 -13.14 -9.83
CA ARG A 19 14.13 -12.03 -8.87
C ARG A 19 14.16 -10.71 -9.64
N PRO A 20 13.05 -9.95 -9.70
CA PRO A 20 13.07 -8.64 -10.36
C PRO A 20 14.15 -7.77 -9.70
N PRO A 21 14.92 -7.01 -10.49
CA PRO A 21 15.93 -6.11 -9.95
C PRO A 21 15.23 -5.14 -8.99
N LYS A 22 15.65 -5.14 -7.71
CA LYS A 22 15.25 -4.10 -6.77
C LYS A 22 15.78 -2.78 -7.34
N LYS A 23 14.91 -1.99 -7.99
CA LYS A 23 15.26 -0.62 -8.38
C LYS A 23 15.60 0.10 -7.09
N ASP A 24 16.85 0.54 -6.96
CA ASP A 24 17.31 1.41 -5.87
C ASP A 24 16.59 2.77 -5.99
N LYS A 25 15.33 2.82 -5.55
CA LYS A 25 14.59 4.07 -5.42
C LYS A 25 15.19 4.80 -4.22
N LYS A 26 16.03 5.80 -4.49
CA LYS A 26 16.41 6.79 -3.47
C LYS A 26 15.13 7.41 -2.90
N CYS A 27 15.05 7.50 -1.58
CA CYS A 27 13.94 8.16 -0.92
C CYS A 27 13.88 9.65 -1.27
N PRO A 28 12.69 10.28 -1.23
CA PRO A 28 12.54 11.73 -1.33
C PRO A 28 13.40 12.46 -0.29
N LYS A 29 13.80 13.71 -0.58
CA LYS A 29 14.69 14.50 0.29
C LYS A 29 14.18 14.65 1.73
N ASP A 30 12.87 14.71 1.91
CA ASP A 30 12.23 14.93 3.21
C ASP A 30 11.86 13.62 3.92
N GLN A 31 12.19 12.47 3.33
CA GLN A 31 11.89 11.15 3.88
C GLN A 31 13.18 10.33 3.99
N PRO A 32 13.90 10.41 5.14
CA PRO A 32 15.10 9.62 5.32
C PRO A 32 14.78 8.13 5.25
N ARG A 33 15.69 7.34 4.70
CA ARG A 33 15.58 5.88 4.77
C ARG A 33 15.78 5.43 6.21
N VAL A 34 14.86 4.62 6.72
CA VAL A 34 14.96 3.99 8.04
C VAL A 34 15.29 2.50 7.93
N GLU A 35 15.94 1.96 8.95
CA GLU A 35 16.19 0.52 9.08
C GLU A 35 15.17 -0.05 10.08
N CYS A 36 14.31 -0.93 9.60
CA CYS A 36 13.25 -1.55 10.39
C CYS A 36 13.78 -2.81 11.10
N PHE A 37 13.22 -3.13 12.27
CA PHE A 37 13.57 -4.37 12.98
C PHE A 37 13.13 -5.63 12.21
N ALA A 38 12.01 -5.54 11.49
CA ALA A 38 11.48 -6.59 10.62
C ALA A 38 11.02 -5.97 9.29
N ASP A 39 10.91 -6.80 8.24
CA ASP A 39 10.36 -6.34 6.96
C ASP A 39 8.87 -5.95 7.16
N PRO A 40 8.46 -4.71 6.81
CA PRO A 40 7.07 -4.27 6.92
C PRO A 40 6.05 -5.22 6.29
N CYS A 41 6.39 -5.83 5.15
CA CYS A 41 5.52 -6.78 4.45
C CYS A 41 5.48 -8.18 5.10
N GLU A 42 6.41 -8.51 5.99
CA GLU A 42 6.35 -9.76 6.77
C GLU A 42 5.51 -9.61 8.04
N VAL A 43 5.36 -8.39 8.55
CA VAL A 43 4.66 -8.11 9.82
C VAL A 43 3.30 -7.43 9.64
N THR A 44 3.00 -6.93 8.44
CA THR A 44 1.74 -6.27 8.11
C THR A 44 0.98 -7.11 7.10
N THR A 45 -0.33 -7.24 7.28
CA THR A 45 -1.21 -7.92 6.35
C THR A 45 -2.30 -6.96 5.85
N CYS A 46 -2.90 -7.30 4.71
CA CYS A 46 -4.04 -6.61 4.14
C CYS A 46 -5.23 -7.58 4.08
N PRO A 47 -5.99 -7.76 5.18
CA PRO A 47 -7.07 -8.75 5.21
C PRO A 47 -8.19 -8.45 4.21
N ALA A 48 -8.45 -7.16 3.96
CA ALA A 48 -9.48 -6.69 3.03
C ALA A 48 -9.14 -6.94 1.55
N THR A 49 -7.85 -7.05 1.20
CA THR A 49 -7.41 -7.44 -0.15
C THR A 49 -6.33 -8.53 -0.03
N PRO A 50 -6.71 -9.78 0.22
CA PRO A 50 -5.76 -10.86 0.55
C PRO A 50 -4.86 -11.27 -0.61
N ASP A 51 -5.24 -10.93 -1.84
CA ASP A 51 -4.47 -11.12 -3.07
C ASP A 51 -3.58 -9.92 -3.42
N ALA A 52 -3.55 -8.88 -2.58
CA ALA A 52 -2.72 -7.71 -2.82
C ALA A 52 -1.22 -8.04 -2.77
N THR A 53 -0.47 -7.45 -3.70
CA THR A 53 0.98 -7.50 -3.71
C THR A 53 1.53 -6.46 -2.71
N CYS A 54 2.28 -6.91 -1.71
CA CYS A 54 2.95 -6.03 -0.76
C CYS A 54 4.33 -5.58 -1.26
N VAL A 55 4.62 -4.28 -1.10
CA VAL A 55 5.92 -3.66 -1.36
C VAL A 55 6.38 -2.91 -0.12
N SER A 56 7.49 -3.34 0.45
CA SER A 56 8.08 -2.69 1.62
C SER A 56 8.64 -1.31 1.24
N ASN A 57 8.21 -0.29 1.96
CA ASN A 57 8.70 1.08 1.82
C ASN A 57 9.39 1.52 3.12
N TYR A 58 10.68 1.83 2.99
CA TYR A 58 11.58 2.21 4.09
C TYR A 58 11.83 3.72 4.14
N CYS A 59 11.14 4.51 3.33
CA CYS A 59 11.29 5.97 3.28
C CYS A 59 10.35 6.63 4.29
N GLY A 60 10.90 7.44 5.20
CA GLY A 60 10.13 8.16 6.23
C GLY A 60 9.62 7.27 7.38
N GLY A 61 9.68 5.95 7.23
CA GLY A 61 9.19 4.98 8.21
C GLY A 61 9.20 3.56 7.66
N CYS A 62 8.63 2.64 8.44
CA CYS A 62 8.47 1.21 8.11
C CYS A 62 7.06 0.98 7.58
N HIS A 63 6.87 1.08 6.27
CA HIS A 63 5.56 1.03 5.65
C HIS A 63 5.41 -0.20 4.75
N ALA A 64 4.24 -0.82 4.79
CA ALA A 64 3.83 -1.88 3.88
C ALA A 64 2.82 -1.32 2.88
N ASN A 65 3.23 -1.14 1.63
CA ASN A 65 2.34 -0.63 0.59
C ASN A 65 1.74 -1.82 -0.15
N PHE A 66 0.43 -1.97 -0.10
CA PHE A 66 -0.29 -3.04 -0.78
C PHE A 66 -0.86 -2.53 -2.11
N PHE A 67 -0.83 -3.38 -3.14
CA PHE A 67 -1.34 -3.06 -4.48
C PHE A 67 -2.23 -4.20 -4.99
N ASN A 68 -3.33 -3.87 -5.66
CA ASN A 68 -4.22 -4.84 -6.29
C ASN A 68 -3.57 -5.45 -7.56
N SER A 69 -4.29 -6.33 -8.25
CA SER A 69 -3.83 -6.96 -9.50
C SER A 69 -3.53 -5.98 -10.63
N ASP A 70 -4.18 -4.82 -10.62
CA ASP A 70 -4.02 -3.77 -11.61
C ASP A 70 -2.85 -2.82 -11.29
N GLY A 71 -2.20 -3.00 -10.14
CA GLY A 71 -1.08 -2.20 -9.67
C GLY A 71 -1.47 -0.90 -8.97
N GLU A 72 -2.75 -0.74 -8.65
CA GLU A 72 -3.29 0.40 -7.88
C GLU A 72 -3.21 0.11 -6.38
N PRO A 73 -3.14 1.14 -5.49
CA PRO A 73 -3.09 0.91 -4.06
C PRO A 73 -4.27 0.07 -3.58
N ALA A 74 -3.99 -1.04 -2.91
CA ALA A 74 -5.00 -1.91 -2.36
C ALA A 74 -5.61 -1.31 -1.09
N CYS A 75 -6.83 -1.75 -0.85
CA CYS A 75 -7.68 -1.29 0.23
C CYS A 75 -7.40 -2.09 1.49
N CYS A 76 -6.58 -1.56 2.39
CA CYS A 76 -6.29 -2.21 3.68
C CYS A 76 -6.57 -1.31 4.89
N GLY A 77 -7.17 -0.14 4.65
CA GLY A 77 -7.60 0.79 5.70
C GLY A 77 -6.50 1.41 6.56
N GLY A 78 -5.21 1.20 6.25
CA GLY A 78 -4.09 1.77 7.00
C GLY A 78 -3.79 3.23 6.68
N GLN A 79 -2.91 3.87 7.47
CA GLN A 79 -2.57 5.28 7.29
C GLN A 79 -1.93 5.53 5.92
N GLY A 80 -2.47 6.49 5.17
CA GLY A 80 -2.02 6.83 3.82
C GLY A 80 -2.61 5.94 2.71
N GLN A 81 -3.50 5.00 3.04
CA GLN A 81 -4.19 4.15 2.05
C GLN A 81 -5.46 4.82 1.52
N PRO A 82 -5.90 4.46 0.31
CA PRO A 82 -7.15 4.96 -0.24
C PRO A 82 -8.34 4.49 0.60
N CYS A 83 -9.38 5.31 0.60
CA CYS A 83 -10.68 5.01 1.19
C CYS A 83 -11.80 5.64 0.36
N ASP A 84 -12.99 5.09 0.51
CA ASP A 84 -14.23 5.64 -0.01
C ASP A 84 -14.97 6.33 1.14
N THR A 85 -15.54 7.50 0.84
CA THR A 85 -16.29 8.29 1.83
C THR A 85 -17.73 7.79 1.98
N GLY A 86 -18.15 6.81 1.18
CA GLY A 86 -19.47 6.19 1.25
C GLY A 86 -20.62 7.16 1.03
N HIS A 87 -20.45 8.14 0.12
CA HIS A 87 -21.43 9.20 -0.05
C HIS A 87 -22.37 8.92 -1.25
N PRO A 88 -23.71 8.95 -1.08
CA PRO A 88 -24.47 9.20 0.16
C PRO A 88 -24.74 7.95 1.02
N ILE A 89 -24.39 6.75 0.56
CA ILE A 89 -24.52 5.50 1.31
C ILE A 89 -23.21 4.72 1.18
N ALA A 90 -22.65 4.30 2.32
CA ALA A 90 -21.50 3.40 2.33
C ALA A 90 -21.97 2.00 1.92
N TYR A 91 -21.38 1.42 0.89
CA TYR A 91 -21.63 0.04 0.49
C TYR A 91 -20.70 -0.93 1.24
N GLU A 92 -21.04 -2.23 1.22
CA GLU A 92 -20.21 -3.26 1.89
C GLU A 92 -18.85 -3.47 1.19
N ASP A 93 -18.74 -3.04 -0.06
CA ASP A 93 -17.52 -3.07 -0.88
C ASP A 93 -16.71 -1.78 -0.84
N ASP A 94 -17.17 -0.75 -0.11
CA ASP A 94 -16.46 0.51 0.03
C ASP A 94 -15.20 0.36 0.89
N CYS A 95 -14.15 1.06 0.46
CA CYS A 95 -12.89 1.09 1.17
C CYS A 95 -12.95 1.90 2.45
N THR A 96 -12.96 1.21 3.60
CA THR A 96 -13.03 1.86 4.90
C THR A 96 -11.66 1.91 5.60
N CYS A 97 -11.45 2.98 6.37
CA CYS A 97 -10.26 3.15 7.18
C CYS A 97 -10.35 2.31 8.47
N GLU A 98 -9.30 1.56 8.77
CA GLU A 98 -9.19 0.75 9.98
C GLU A 98 -8.48 1.52 11.10
N GLY A 99 -8.48 0.96 12.33
CA GLY A 99 -7.67 1.47 13.42
C GLY A 99 -8.06 2.87 13.93
N GLY A 100 -9.30 3.31 13.69
CA GLY A 100 -9.78 4.64 14.09
C GLY A 100 -9.25 5.78 13.22
N LEU A 101 -8.67 5.47 12.06
CA LEU A 101 -8.30 6.44 11.06
C LEU A 101 -9.56 7.05 10.41
N LEU A 102 -9.47 8.32 10.02
CA LEU A 102 -10.51 9.04 9.31
C LEU A 102 -10.23 9.02 7.82
N CYS A 103 -11.27 8.80 7.00
CA CYS A 103 -11.16 8.97 5.55
C CYS A 103 -11.20 10.46 5.21
N TYR A 104 -10.04 11.05 4.91
CA TYR A 104 -9.94 12.45 4.52
C TYR A 104 -10.09 12.58 3.00
N PRO A 105 -11.07 13.34 2.49
CA PRO A 105 -11.40 13.39 1.06
C PRO A 105 -10.27 14.01 0.25
N ASN A 106 -10.17 13.58 -1.01
CA ASN A 106 -9.23 14.14 -1.96
C ASN A 106 -9.68 15.55 -2.40
N GLU A 107 -8.75 16.37 -2.86
CA GLU A 107 -9.07 17.72 -3.34
C GLU A 107 -10.01 17.63 -4.55
N ASP A 108 -11.13 18.35 -4.49
CA ASP A 108 -12.23 18.32 -5.48
C ASP A 108 -12.90 16.95 -5.72
N ASP A 109 -12.60 15.93 -4.91
CA ASP A 109 -13.24 14.61 -4.94
C ASP A 109 -13.72 14.20 -3.56
N PHE A 110 -15.04 14.26 -3.37
CA PHE A 110 -15.70 13.89 -2.12
C PHE A 110 -16.14 12.43 -2.06
N THR A 111 -15.91 11.65 -3.13
CA THR A 111 -16.27 10.22 -3.19
C THR A 111 -15.12 9.33 -2.74
N THR A 112 -13.88 9.78 -2.96
CA THR A 112 -12.67 9.08 -2.53
C THR A 112 -11.83 9.93 -1.58
N GLY A 113 -10.96 9.27 -0.83
CA GLY A 113 -10.08 9.92 0.13
C GLY A 113 -8.86 9.09 0.47
N THR A 114 -8.16 9.54 1.50
CA THR A 114 -7.00 8.87 2.09
C THR A 114 -7.20 8.73 3.59
N CYS A 115 -6.88 7.57 4.15
CA CYS A 115 -6.94 7.32 5.58
C CYS A 115 -5.87 8.11 6.34
N GLN A 116 -6.29 8.91 7.31
CA GLN A 116 -5.43 9.79 8.10
C GLN A 116 -5.73 9.70 9.59
N THR A 117 -4.75 10.04 10.42
CA THR A 117 -4.97 10.15 11.87
C THR A 117 -5.78 11.40 12.19
N GLN A 118 -6.52 11.38 13.30
CA GLN A 118 -7.22 12.57 13.79
C GLN A 118 -6.26 13.76 13.94
N GLU A 119 -5.06 13.54 14.49
CA GLU A 119 -4.03 14.57 14.64
C GLU A 119 -3.63 15.19 13.31
N TRP A 120 -3.46 14.36 12.26
CA TRP A 120 -3.16 14.86 10.92
C TRP A 120 -4.32 15.71 10.38
N VAL A 121 -5.57 15.26 10.56
CA VAL A 121 -6.76 16.00 10.12
C VAL A 121 -6.83 17.36 10.81
N ASP A 122 -6.64 17.38 12.14
CA ASP A 122 -6.66 18.61 12.93
C ASP A 122 -5.54 19.58 12.52
N ALA A 123 -4.34 19.05 12.25
CA ALA A 123 -3.20 19.84 11.78
C ALA A 123 -3.40 20.44 10.37
N ASN A 124 -4.29 19.84 9.55
CA ASN A 124 -4.61 20.30 8.21
C ASN A 124 -5.92 21.11 8.14
N GLY A 125 -6.40 21.64 9.26
CA GLY A 125 -7.56 22.53 9.31
C GLY A 125 -8.90 21.82 9.50
N GLY A 126 -8.88 20.53 9.83
CA GLY A 126 -10.07 19.72 10.06
C GLY A 126 -10.67 19.15 8.77
N MET A 127 -11.80 18.45 8.91
CA MET A 127 -12.53 17.90 7.77
C MET A 127 -13.11 19.05 6.92
N PRO A 128 -12.95 19.03 5.59
CA PRO A 128 -13.53 20.05 4.74
C PRO A 128 -15.07 20.03 4.81
N PRO A 129 -15.74 21.18 4.65
CA PRO A 129 -17.19 21.23 4.61
C PRO A 129 -17.69 20.40 3.43
N LEU A 130 -18.68 19.54 3.68
CA LEU A 130 -19.33 18.78 2.62
C LEU A 130 -19.99 19.76 1.62
N PRO A 131 -19.91 19.49 0.31
CA PRO A 131 -20.62 20.28 -0.68
C PRO A 131 -22.12 20.13 -0.44
N ILE A 132 -22.74 21.19 0.07
CA ILE A 132 -24.19 21.34 0.09
C ILE A 132 -24.64 21.58 -1.35
N GLY A 133 -25.09 20.52 -2.01
CA GLY A 133 -25.77 20.57 -3.30
C GLY A 133 -27.15 21.20 -3.22
#